data_AF-A0A846H3N8-F1
#
_entry.id   AF-A0A846H3N8-F1
#
_cell.length_a   1.000
_cell.length_b   1.000
_cell.length_c   1.000
_cell.angle_alpha   90.00
_cell.angle_beta   90.00
_cell.angle_gamma   90.00
#
_symmetry.space_group_name_H-M   'P 1'
#
loop_
_entity.id
_entity.type
_entity.pdbx_description
1 polymer ?
#
loop_
_entity_poly.entity_id
_entity_poly.type
_entity_poly.pdbx_seq_one_letter_code
_entity_poly.pdbx_strand_id
1 'polypeptide(L)'
;MSDRPLKVLLIDQDPIFRLGLRVALEQVPNLEVTAEAQTDTVALHILAEFAQNNPKAVNLVILELANSRYLQLCRQLKAEYPNLPILLLSSVSEPGLLMAARDAGVDGYCPKGTPVSELVEAMQLVVSGGSYWDGEMGSGGKITVNSRTDTGYRVSRTDTGYRVSTTPHSSPFPFARLRNNWRLSGIDYINATLAEVTAQLQVPGLPLLDRAILAGQRRELLAAGWLVNRLLAAPQERQYDSISSQTSLSSIQDSPATNPSLNSAVVISPIKQNSPSLLSPRALQATLFSSCVAKLQLPLQNLGDEPLEIDIFRQEKKRELLYLILQKLANSLDELRASQIEVHRLNEFKNIILCDLWQASTTDFFGKFTKVQVGNQNLEIVTFLLQAAKVVETEILVKIPLVVELFSYLLFQTDLSIDNTIYAAGSVEAMEQSLMILENLLIQVANGVVQPLLNTLADVEKIKQTFYDRQFISTREIERFRNDLSWKYRLRNYVSEAQAIFESRYELLVFTPRGIAKISIYAPRNQELAQLSGIPLLVTLALEFRDAIAPRLKSLLSFAGSGIVFVLTQVIGRGLGLIGRGILQGIGSVSLSERKNKNL
;
A
#
# COMPACT_ATOMS: atom_id res chain seq x y z
N MET A 1 56.15 4.08 -4.56
CA MET A 1 54.77 4.60 -4.66
C MET A 1 54.52 5.37 -3.38
N SER A 2 53.96 6.57 -3.45
CA SER A 2 53.90 7.47 -2.29
C SER A 2 53.01 6.88 -1.19
N ASP A 3 53.57 6.63 0.00
CA ASP A 3 52.91 6.13 1.23
C ASP A 3 51.86 7.10 1.83
N ARG A 4 51.19 7.91 1.00
CA ARG A 4 50.17 8.85 1.46
C ARG A 4 48.79 8.34 1.11
N PRO A 5 47.87 8.25 2.10
CA PRO A 5 46.52 7.79 1.84
C PRO A 5 45.83 8.75 0.86
N LEU A 6 45.03 8.18 -0.04
CA LEU A 6 44.16 8.91 -0.94
C LEU A 6 43.03 9.53 -0.12
N LYS A 7 42.88 10.85 -0.16
CA LYS A 7 41.98 11.62 0.69
C LYS A 7 40.81 12.16 -0.11
N VAL A 8 39.65 11.60 0.15
CA VAL A 8 38.48 11.75 -0.72
C VAL A 8 37.41 12.59 -0.04
N LEU A 9 36.88 13.57 -0.78
CA LEU A 9 35.62 14.25 -0.45
C LEU A 9 34.48 13.59 -1.23
N LEU A 10 33.48 13.07 -0.53
CA LEU A 10 32.27 12.52 -1.14
C LEU A 10 31.19 13.60 -1.24
N ILE A 11 30.65 13.83 -2.43
CA ILE A 11 29.55 14.75 -2.68
C ILE A 11 28.42 13.99 -3.36
N ASP A 12 27.36 13.73 -2.61
CA ASP A 12 26.17 13.05 -3.11
C ASP A 12 24.99 13.49 -2.23
N GLN A 13 23.77 13.56 -2.75
CA GLN A 13 22.59 13.94 -1.94
C GLN A 13 22.04 12.76 -1.14
N ASP A 14 22.23 11.53 -1.61
CA ASP A 14 21.77 10.30 -0.98
C ASP A 14 22.68 9.90 0.20
N PRO A 15 22.22 10.05 1.46
CA PRO A 15 22.99 9.67 2.63
C PRO A 15 23.31 8.16 2.70
N ILE A 16 22.48 7.30 2.10
CA ILE A 16 22.71 5.85 2.11
C ILE A 16 23.85 5.53 1.15
N PHE A 17 23.84 6.12 -0.05
CA PHE A 17 24.92 5.94 -1.00
C PHE A 17 26.24 6.47 -0.44
N ARG A 18 26.25 7.67 0.18
CA ARG A 18 27.45 8.20 0.84
C ARG A 18 27.95 7.28 1.95
N LEU A 19 27.05 6.80 2.82
CA LEU A 19 27.40 5.87 3.91
C LEU A 19 27.96 4.55 3.36
N GLY A 20 27.29 3.94 2.40
CA GLY A 20 27.71 2.68 1.79
C GLY A 20 29.04 2.81 1.06
N LEU A 21 29.22 3.89 0.29
CA LEU A 21 30.46 4.18 -0.40
C LEU A 21 31.59 4.47 0.58
N ARG A 22 31.35 5.26 1.62
CA ARG A 22 32.34 5.50 2.68
C ARG A 22 32.77 4.20 3.35
N VAL A 23 31.83 3.37 3.79
CA VAL A 23 32.12 2.08 4.43
C VAL A 23 32.92 1.19 3.48
N ALA A 24 32.56 1.14 2.19
CA ALA A 24 33.27 0.33 1.20
C ALA A 24 34.70 0.83 0.94
N LEU A 25 34.88 2.15 0.82
CA LEU A 25 36.19 2.77 0.55
C LEU A 25 37.12 2.73 1.77
N GLU A 26 36.59 2.84 2.99
CA GLU A 26 37.36 2.73 4.24
C GLU A 26 37.93 1.32 4.48
N GLN A 27 37.41 0.29 3.82
CA GLN A 27 38.02 -1.05 3.84
C GLN A 27 39.27 -1.16 2.95
N VAL A 28 39.48 -0.20 2.04
CA VAL A 28 40.61 -0.21 1.11
C VAL A 28 41.85 0.39 1.78
N PRO A 29 42.97 -0.33 1.84
CA PRO A 29 44.21 0.22 2.39
C PRO A 29 44.64 1.49 1.66
N ASN A 30 45.15 2.46 2.40
CA ASN A 30 45.62 3.75 1.87
C ASN A 30 44.52 4.62 1.21
N LEU A 31 43.28 4.50 1.65
CA LEU A 31 42.18 5.38 1.26
C LEU A 31 41.46 5.89 2.51
N GLU A 32 41.21 7.19 2.55
CA GLU A 32 40.55 7.90 3.65
C GLU A 32 39.46 8.81 3.08
N VAL A 33 38.23 8.67 3.56
CA VAL A 33 37.16 9.64 3.28
C VAL A 33 37.27 10.76 4.31
N THR A 34 37.78 11.93 3.91
CA THR A 34 38.10 13.01 4.84
C THR A 34 36.91 13.92 5.14
N ALA A 35 35.93 13.96 4.24
CA ALA A 35 34.70 14.70 4.45
C ALA A 35 33.58 14.18 3.53
N GLU A 36 32.34 14.49 3.93
CA GLU A 36 31.13 14.21 3.16
C GLU A 36 30.30 15.49 3.04
N ALA A 37 29.71 15.71 1.86
CA ALA A 37 28.84 16.85 1.61
C ALA A 37 27.53 16.39 0.95
N GLN A 38 26.42 16.84 1.52
CA GLN A 38 25.07 16.57 1.01
C GLN A 38 24.57 17.61 0.00
N THR A 39 25.25 18.77 -0.12
CA THR A 39 24.85 19.86 -1.02
C THR A 39 26.07 20.59 -1.56
N ASP A 40 25.91 21.21 -2.72
CA ASP A 40 26.90 22.08 -3.39
C ASP A 40 27.51 23.11 -2.41
N THR A 41 26.66 23.76 -1.62
CA THR A 41 27.06 24.80 -0.65
C THR A 41 27.92 24.23 0.48
N VAL A 42 27.59 23.05 0.98
CA VAL A 42 28.37 22.38 2.03
C VAL A 42 29.72 21.93 1.47
N ALA A 43 29.76 21.38 0.26
CA ALA A 43 30.99 20.97 -0.39
C ALA A 43 31.97 22.14 -0.58
N LEU A 44 31.48 23.27 -1.08
CA LEU A 44 32.28 24.48 -1.27
C LEU A 44 32.78 25.05 0.06
N HIS A 45 31.95 25.05 1.11
CA HIS A 45 32.38 25.48 2.45
C HIS A 45 33.51 24.59 2.99
N ILE A 46 33.38 23.27 2.89
CA ILE A 46 34.41 22.31 3.33
C ILE A 46 35.72 22.53 2.56
N LEU A 47 35.65 22.70 1.24
CA LEU A 47 36.83 22.94 0.43
C LEU A 47 37.49 24.30 0.72
N ALA A 48 36.70 25.35 1.00
CA ALA A 48 37.23 26.65 1.40
C ALA A 48 37.96 26.57 2.75
N GLU A 49 37.40 25.82 3.71
CA GLU A 49 38.04 25.56 5.01
C GLU A 49 39.34 24.77 4.86
N PHE A 50 39.35 23.71 4.05
CA PHE A 50 40.56 22.94 3.77
C PHE A 50 41.62 23.76 3.04
N ALA A 51 41.23 24.61 2.08
CA ALA A 51 42.16 25.46 1.37
C ALA A 51 42.89 26.46 2.30
N GLN A 52 42.27 26.88 3.40
CA GLN A 52 42.88 27.78 4.39
C GLN A 52 43.74 27.03 5.40
N ASN A 53 43.25 25.89 5.91
CA ASN A 53 43.83 25.22 7.07
C ASN A 53 44.80 24.09 6.68
N ASN A 54 44.51 23.34 5.63
CA ASN A 54 45.33 22.23 5.16
C ASN A 54 45.02 21.89 3.69
N PRO A 55 45.67 22.55 2.71
CA PRO A 55 45.38 22.37 1.28
C PRO A 55 45.59 20.94 0.75
N LYS A 56 46.20 20.04 1.55
CA LYS A 56 46.41 18.62 1.21
C LYS A 56 45.40 17.70 1.91
N ALA A 57 44.32 18.24 2.48
CA ALA A 57 43.28 17.48 3.17
C ALA A 57 42.36 16.70 2.22
N VAL A 58 42.28 17.10 0.95
CA VAL A 58 41.53 16.40 -0.10
C VAL A 58 42.37 16.40 -1.37
N ASN A 59 42.47 15.25 -2.03
CA ASN A 59 43.14 15.10 -3.32
C ASN A 59 42.27 14.43 -4.39
N LEU A 60 41.01 14.12 -4.07
CA LEU A 60 40.00 13.66 -5.01
C LEU A 60 38.60 14.04 -4.53
N VAL A 61 37.76 14.46 -5.46
CA VAL A 61 36.32 14.61 -5.25
C VAL A 61 35.59 13.51 -5.99
N ILE A 62 34.75 12.75 -5.29
CA ILE A 62 33.76 11.87 -5.92
C ILE A 62 32.41 12.57 -5.87
N LEU A 63 31.80 12.77 -7.03
CA LEU A 63 30.56 13.52 -7.18
C LEU A 63 29.51 12.73 -7.95
N GLU A 64 28.27 12.72 -7.46
CA GLU A 64 27.15 12.22 -8.27
C GLU A 64 26.69 13.26 -9.30
N LEU A 65 26.59 12.84 -10.56
CA LEU A 65 25.97 13.63 -11.62
C LEU A 65 24.48 13.26 -11.77
N ALA A 66 23.59 13.88 -10.99
CA ALA A 66 22.15 13.55 -11.06
C ALA A 66 21.35 14.43 -12.05
N ASN A 67 21.86 15.61 -12.44
CA ASN A 67 21.25 16.52 -13.42
C ASN A 67 22.23 17.62 -13.88
N SER A 68 21.79 18.49 -14.79
CA SER A 68 22.60 19.59 -15.35
C SER A 68 23.06 20.65 -14.33
N ARG A 69 22.44 20.74 -13.13
CA ARG A 69 22.91 21.63 -12.06
C ARG A 69 24.27 21.18 -11.52
N TYR A 70 24.54 19.88 -11.50
CA TYR A 70 25.83 19.35 -11.06
C TYR A 70 26.97 19.65 -12.02
N LEU A 71 26.68 19.88 -13.32
CA LEU A 71 27.67 20.42 -14.26
C LEU A 71 28.12 21.82 -13.87
N GLN A 72 27.21 22.65 -13.33
CA GLN A 72 27.55 23.98 -12.84
C GLN A 72 28.49 23.90 -11.63
N LEU A 73 28.25 22.94 -10.71
CA LEU A 73 29.15 22.67 -9.60
C LEU A 73 30.53 22.18 -10.09
N CYS A 74 30.59 21.24 -11.04
CA CYS A 74 31.87 20.80 -11.62
C CYS A 74 32.66 21.98 -12.21
N ARG A 75 31.99 22.87 -12.97
CA ARG A 75 32.62 24.07 -13.54
C ARG A 75 33.13 25.01 -12.47
N GLN A 76 32.35 25.21 -11.40
CA GLN A 76 32.75 26.05 -10.28
C GLN A 76 33.96 25.46 -9.52
N LEU A 77 33.93 24.16 -9.21
CA LEU A 77 35.04 23.45 -8.57
C LEU A 77 36.32 23.53 -9.42
N LYS A 78 36.22 23.35 -10.74
CA LYS A 78 37.37 23.46 -11.65
C LYS A 78 37.83 24.91 -11.89
N ALA A 79 36.99 25.90 -11.61
CA ALA A 79 37.38 27.31 -11.65
C ALA A 79 38.14 27.72 -10.38
N GLU A 80 37.66 27.29 -9.21
CA GLU A 80 38.26 27.63 -7.90
C GLU A 80 39.44 26.71 -7.54
N TYR A 81 39.41 25.44 -7.96
CA TYR A 81 40.39 24.39 -7.65
C TYR A 81 40.82 23.64 -8.92
N PRO A 82 41.58 24.27 -9.83
CA PRO A 82 41.88 23.72 -11.16
C PRO A 82 42.64 22.38 -11.13
N ASN A 83 43.41 22.12 -10.07
CA ASN A 83 44.21 20.91 -9.92
C ASN A 83 43.52 19.81 -9.10
N LEU A 84 42.30 20.04 -8.59
CA LEU A 84 41.57 19.06 -7.80
C LEU A 84 40.85 18.09 -8.75
N PRO A 85 41.21 16.79 -8.75
CA PRO A 85 40.56 15.82 -9.61
C PRO A 85 39.11 15.56 -9.17
N ILE A 86 38.22 15.40 -10.15
CA ILE A 86 36.80 15.12 -9.98
C ILE A 86 36.48 13.83 -10.75
N LEU A 87 36.04 12.81 -10.01
CA LEU A 87 35.51 11.57 -10.55
C LEU A 87 33.99 11.54 -10.36
N LEU A 88 33.25 11.34 -11.44
CA LEU A 88 31.80 11.19 -11.39
C LEU A 88 31.42 9.74 -11.11
N LEU A 89 30.45 9.56 -10.22
CA LEU A 89 29.85 8.26 -9.93
C LEU A 89 28.32 8.40 -10.04
N SER A 90 27.75 8.05 -11.20
CA SER A 90 26.33 8.34 -11.50
C SER A 90 25.58 7.18 -12.14
N SER A 91 24.27 7.10 -11.91
CA SER A 91 23.37 6.20 -12.66
C SER A 91 22.98 6.74 -14.04
N VAL A 92 23.35 7.99 -14.36
CA VAL A 92 23.05 8.65 -15.64
C VAL A 92 24.12 8.29 -16.67
N SER A 93 23.72 7.58 -17.72
CA SER A 93 24.59 7.18 -18.85
C SER A 93 24.33 7.96 -20.14
N GLU A 94 23.58 9.08 -20.08
CA GLU A 94 23.26 9.86 -21.28
C GLU A 94 24.54 10.47 -21.90
N PRO A 95 24.89 10.13 -23.15
CA PRO A 95 26.15 10.54 -23.76
C PRO A 95 26.36 12.06 -23.79
N GLY A 96 25.29 12.84 -24.01
CA GLY A 96 25.38 14.30 -24.07
C GLY A 96 25.76 14.94 -22.73
N LEU A 97 25.27 14.39 -21.61
CA LEU A 97 25.62 14.88 -20.27
C LEU A 97 27.06 14.49 -19.89
N LEU A 98 27.50 13.28 -20.27
CA LEU A 98 28.88 12.85 -20.05
C LEU A 98 29.88 13.68 -20.87
N MET A 99 29.56 13.99 -22.13
CA MET A 99 30.34 14.92 -22.95
C MET A 99 30.41 16.31 -22.30
N ALA A 100 29.27 16.87 -21.87
CA ALA A 100 29.24 18.17 -21.20
C ALA A 100 30.01 18.18 -19.87
N ALA A 101 30.06 17.06 -19.15
CA ALA A 101 30.88 16.89 -17.95
C ALA A 101 32.38 16.88 -18.28
N ARG A 102 32.77 16.17 -19.35
CA ARG A 102 34.14 16.16 -19.86
C ARG A 102 34.59 17.57 -20.25
N ASP A 103 33.74 18.31 -20.97
CA ASP A 103 33.99 19.71 -21.37
C ASP A 103 34.06 20.67 -20.17
N ALA A 104 33.37 20.35 -19.07
CA ALA A 104 33.44 21.08 -17.80
C ALA A 104 34.75 20.83 -17.03
N GLY A 105 35.59 19.89 -17.49
CA GLY A 105 36.89 19.57 -16.89
C GLY A 105 36.86 18.45 -15.86
N VAL A 106 35.81 17.63 -15.84
CA VAL A 106 35.75 16.39 -15.05
C VAL A 106 36.80 15.41 -15.58
N ASP A 107 37.49 14.72 -14.67
CA ASP A 107 38.63 13.87 -15.01
C ASP A 107 38.22 12.40 -15.24
N GLY A 108 37.08 11.97 -14.69
CA GLY A 108 36.54 10.67 -15.00
C GLY A 108 35.06 10.43 -14.66
N TYR A 109 34.56 9.27 -15.08
CA TYR A 109 33.22 8.78 -14.85
C TYR A 109 33.19 7.26 -14.66
N CYS A 110 32.44 6.82 -13.66
CA CYS A 110 32.03 5.44 -13.41
C CYS A 110 30.51 5.38 -13.23
N PRO A 111 29.82 4.32 -13.69
CA PRO A 111 28.42 4.11 -13.36
C PRO A 111 28.24 3.74 -11.88
N LYS A 112 27.12 4.18 -11.27
CA LYS A 112 26.74 3.66 -9.94
C LYS A 112 26.54 2.15 -10.03
N GLY A 113 27.21 1.42 -9.15
CA GLY A 113 27.25 -0.05 -9.17
C GLY A 113 28.56 -0.63 -9.71
N THR A 114 29.50 0.18 -10.20
CA THR A 114 30.88 -0.26 -10.48
C THR A 114 31.47 -0.96 -9.25
N PRO A 115 32.06 -2.17 -9.41
CA PRO A 115 32.73 -2.87 -8.32
C PRO A 115 33.78 -1.98 -7.64
N VAL A 116 33.88 -2.06 -6.32
CA VAL A 116 34.79 -1.21 -5.51
C VAL A 116 36.24 -1.31 -6.00
N SER A 117 36.70 -2.49 -6.42
CA SER A 117 38.04 -2.68 -6.97
C SER A 117 38.30 -1.85 -8.23
N GLU A 118 37.34 -1.82 -9.15
CA GLU A 118 37.44 -1.06 -10.40
C GLU A 118 37.30 0.45 -10.15
N LEU A 119 36.43 0.84 -9.21
CA LEU A 119 36.32 2.23 -8.77
C LEU A 119 37.66 2.73 -8.18
N VAL A 120 38.33 1.92 -7.37
CA VAL A 120 39.65 2.28 -6.80
C VAL A 120 40.71 2.45 -7.88
N GLU A 121 40.71 1.61 -8.92
CA GLU A 121 41.61 1.77 -10.07
C GLU A 121 41.34 3.08 -10.82
N ALA A 122 40.07 3.42 -11.06
CA ALA A 122 39.68 4.69 -11.66
C ALA A 122 40.11 5.90 -10.83
N MET A 123 39.93 5.84 -9.51
CA MET A 123 40.35 6.88 -8.57
C MET A 123 41.87 7.10 -8.61
N GLN A 124 42.65 6.03 -8.61
CA GLN A 124 44.12 6.10 -8.70
C GLN A 124 44.58 6.69 -10.04
N LEU A 125 43.95 6.28 -11.15
CA LEU A 125 44.28 6.79 -12.47
C LEU A 125 44.02 8.30 -12.56
N VAL A 126 42.85 8.75 -12.11
CA VAL A 126 42.46 10.17 -12.13
C VAL A 126 43.39 11.02 -11.25
N VAL A 127 43.75 10.54 -10.05
CA VAL A 127 44.65 11.26 -9.14
C VAL A 127 46.08 11.33 -9.68
N SER A 128 46.49 10.36 -10.49
CA SER A 128 47.78 10.39 -11.20
C SER A 128 47.82 11.35 -12.39
N GLY A 129 46.72 12.07 -12.67
CA GLY A 129 46.58 13.00 -13.80
C GLY A 129 46.08 12.34 -15.09
N GLY A 130 45.66 11.08 -15.03
CA GLY A 130 44.97 10.40 -16.12
C GLY A 130 43.48 10.72 -16.16
N SER A 131 42.77 10.12 -17.12
CA SER A 131 41.31 10.18 -17.20
C SER A 131 40.72 8.78 -17.28
N TYR A 132 39.61 8.53 -16.61
CA TYR A 132 38.91 7.24 -16.64
C TYR A 132 37.45 7.46 -17.03
N TRP A 133 36.99 6.89 -18.14
CA TRP A 133 35.59 6.99 -18.56
C TRP A 133 35.08 5.59 -18.89
N ASP A 134 34.17 5.09 -18.06
CA ASP A 134 33.57 3.77 -18.26
C ASP A 134 32.91 3.66 -19.65
N GLY A 135 33.09 2.51 -20.30
CA GLY A 135 32.70 2.28 -21.70
C GLY A 135 33.76 2.62 -22.77
N GLU A 136 34.85 3.32 -22.42
CA GLU A 136 35.99 3.56 -23.34
C GLU A 136 37.08 2.46 -23.26
N MET A 137 37.02 1.53 -22.29
CA MET A 137 37.96 0.39 -22.16
C MET A 137 37.72 -0.75 -23.16
N GLY A 138 37.13 -0.44 -24.31
CA GLY A 138 36.98 -1.32 -25.47
C GLY A 138 37.96 -1.01 -26.60
N SER A 139 39.13 -0.43 -26.34
CA SER A 139 40.30 -0.44 -27.25
C SER A 139 41.47 0.32 -26.61
N GLY A 140 42.68 -0.23 -26.72
CA GLY A 140 43.85 0.31 -26.04
C GLY A 140 44.20 1.75 -26.43
N GLY A 141 44.53 2.55 -25.40
CA GLY A 141 45.50 3.64 -25.44
C GLY A 141 45.10 4.95 -26.10
N LYS A 142 44.80 5.97 -25.29
CA LYS A 142 45.59 7.23 -25.15
C LYS A 142 44.82 8.27 -24.36
N ILE A 143 45.47 8.77 -23.31
CA ILE A 143 45.12 9.96 -22.53
C ILE A 143 45.07 11.17 -23.46
N THR A 144 43.98 11.94 -23.41
CA THR A 144 43.90 13.26 -24.04
C THR A 144 43.16 14.24 -23.13
N VAL A 145 43.81 15.38 -22.88
CA VAL A 145 43.40 16.52 -22.04
C VAL A 145 42.87 17.66 -22.94
N ASN A 146 42.01 18.53 -22.38
CA ASN A 146 41.49 19.85 -22.88
C ASN A 146 40.07 19.82 -23.49
N SER A 147 39.20 20.85 -23.45
CA SER A 147 39.11 22.16 -22.76
C SER A 147 37.80 22.88 -23.18
N ARG A 148 37.04 23.41 -22.21
CA ARG A 148 36.06 24.55 -22.18
C ARG A 148 35.57 25.22 -23.49
N THR A 149 34.26 25.53 -23.53
CA THR A 149 33.58 26.86 -23.77
C THR A 149 32.07 26.59 -23.97
N ASP A 150 31.08 27.08 -23.22
CA ASP A 150 30.58 28.41 -22.79
C ASP A 150 29.69 29.16 -23.82
N THR A 151 28.74 29.95 -23.31
CA THR A 151 27.62 30.72 -23.91
C THR A 151 26.24 30.01 -23.90
N GLY A 152 25.11 30.60 -23.51
CA GLY A 152 24.76 31.97 -23.11
C GLY A 152 23.41 32.36 -23.74
N TYR A 153 22.59 33.15 -23.02
CA TYR A 153 21.35 33.89 -23.40
C TYR A 153 19.98 33.33 -22.99
N ARG A 154 18.92 34.16 -22.87
CA ARG A 154 18.57 35.27 -21.95
C ARG A 154 17.05 35.53 -22.15
N VAL A 155 16.31 35.54 -21.05
CA VAL A 155 15.03 36.21 -20.69
C VAL A 155 14.25 36.99 -21.77
N SER A 156 12.92 36.82 -21.79
CA SER A 156 11.96 37.95 -21.89
C SER A 156 10.57 37.63 -21.30
N ARG A 157 9.97 38.68 -20.77
CA ARG A 157 8.79 38.80 -19.89
C ARG A 157 7.68 39.54 -20.65
N THR A 158 6.40 39.25 -20.41
CA THR A 158 5.31 40.24 -20.56
C THR A 158 4.12 39.91 -19.66
N ASP A 159 3.41 40.98 -19.30
CA ASP A 159 2.47 41.20 -18.20
C ASP A 159 0.99 40.90 -18.52
N THR A 160 0.16 41.11 -17.48
CA THR A 160 -1.31 41.35 -17.41
C THR A 160 -2.17 40.08 -17.24
N GLY A 161 -3.05 39.89 -16.25
CA GLY A 161 -3.65 40.71 -15.19
C GLY A 161 -5.17 40.46 -15.21
N TYR A 162 -5.83 40.01 -14.13
CA TYR A 162 -7.27 40.22 -13.84
C TYR A 162 -7.69 39.70 -12.44
N ARG A 163 -8.86 40.19 -12.01
CA ARG A 163 -9.37 40.47 -10.65
C ARG A 163 -9.93 39.29 -9.82
N VAL A 164 -9.97 39.57 -8.51
CA VAL A 164 -10.67 38.95 -7.37
C VAL A 164 -12.20 38.99 -7.50
N SER A 165 -12.89 37.97 -6.96
CA SER A 165 -14.27 38.06 -6.40
C SER A 165 -14.55 36.92 -5.40
N THR A 166 -15.31 37.24 -4.35
CA THR A 166 -15.53 36.47 -3.11
C THR A 166 -16.98 35.92 -2.97
N THR A 167 -17.09 34.66 -2.47
CA THR A 167 -18.20 34.01 -1.69
C THR A 167 -19.61 33.82 -2.34
N PRO A 168 -20.53 32.92 -1.86
CA PRO A 168 -20.53 32.08 -0.63
C PRO A 168 -20.93 30.59 -0.81
N HIS A 169 -20.90 29.85 0.31
CA HIS A 169 -21.33 28.45 0.51
C HIS A 169 -22.73 28.10 -0.02
N SER A 170 -22.84 27.01 -0.76
CA SER A 170 -24.06 26.19 -0.87
C SER A 170 -23.69 24.74 -1.22
N SER A 171 -23.99 23.81 -0.32
CA SER A 171 -23.85 22.36 -0.51
C SER A 171 -24.91 21.84 -1.49
N PRO A 172 -24.58 21.20 -2.62
CA PRO A 172 -25.57 20.70 -3.57
C PRO A 172 -25.63 19.18 -3.52
N PHE A 173 -26.52 18.59 -2.72
CA PHE A 173 -26.88 17.18 -2.90
C PHE A 173 -28.41 16.97 -2.81
N PRO A 174 -29.12 16.76 -3.94
CA PRO A 174 -30.57 16.53 -3.99
C PRO A 174 -31.00 15.25 -3.25
N PHE A 175 -30.09 14.29 -3.08
CA PHE A 175 -30.35 13.00 -2.46
C PHE A 175 -30.60 13.05 -0.94
N ALA A 176 -30.11 14.08 -0.24
CA ALA A 176 -30.33 14.20 1.21
C ALA A 176 -31.80 14.50 1.54
N ARG A 177 -32.47 15.34 0.73
CA ARG A 177 -33.91 15.62 0.85
C ARG A 177 -34.76 14.43 0.45
N LEU A 178 -34.39 13.73 -0.62
CA LEU A 178 -35.09 12.52 -1.07
C LEU A 178 -35.07 11.42 -0.01
N ARG A 179 -33.90 11.18 0.62
CA ARG A 179 -33.73 10.20 1.70
C ARG A 179 -34.60 10.50 2.92
N ASN A 180 -34.66 11.77 3.34
CA ASN A 180 -35.51 12.16 4.49
C ASN A 180 -37.00 12.00 4.17
N ASN A 181 -37.43 12.34 2.96
CA ASN A 181 -38.83 12.18 2.56
C ASN A 181 -39.23 10.69 2.49
N TRP A 182 -38.36 9.81 2.00
CA TRP A 182 -38.60 8.36 1.97
C TRP A 182 -38.63 7.74 3.37
N ARG A 183 -37.76 8.21 4.28
CA ARG A 183 -37.74 7.77 5.68
C ARG A 183 -39.04 8.12 6.40
N LEU A 184 -39.50 9.37 6.30
CA LEU A 184 -40.72 9.84 6.96
C LEU A 184 -41.95 9.10 6.41
N SER A 185 -42.06 9.01 5.09
CA SER A 185 -43.17 8.27 4.44
C SER A 185 -43.19 6.78 4.77
N GLY A 186 -42.01 6.14 4.90
CA GLY A 186 -41.90 4.72 5.26
C GLY A 186 -42.25 4.45 6.72
N ILE A 187 -41.84 5.32 7.64
CA ILE A 187 -42.15 5.20 9.07
C ILE A 187 -43.65 5.40 9.31
N ASP A 188 -44.27 6.39 8.67
CA ASP A 188 -45.70 6.67 8.83
C ASP A 188 -46.56 5.49 8.35
N TYR A 189 -46.21 4.87 7.22
CA TYR A 189 -46.88 3.68 6.71
C TYR A 189 -46.73 2.47 7.65
N ILE A 190 -45.52 2.22 8.16
CA ILE A 190 -45.25 1.11 9.09
C ILE A 190 -46.04 1.29 10.40
N ASN A 191 -46.07 2.51 10.95
CA ASN A 191 -46.79 2.80 12.19
C ASN A 191 -48.31 2.67 12.03
N ALA A 192 -48.87 3.15 10.92
CA ALA A 192 -50.29 3.00 10.62
C ALA A 192 -50.70 1.52 10.49
N THR A 193 -49.92 0.73 9.74
CA THR A 193 -50.18 -0.71 9.55
C THR A 193 -50.00 -1.49 10.86
N LEU A 194 -49.01 -1.13 11.67
CA LEU A 194 -48.77 -1.76 12.98
C LEU A 194 -49.94 -1.50 13.93
N ALA A 195 -50.49 -0.28 13.94
CA ALA A 195 -51.65 0.07 14.74
C ALA A 195 -52.88 -0.76 14.34
N GLU A 196 -53.11 -0.95 13.04
CA GLU A 196 -54.20 -1.77 12.51
C GLU A 196 -54.05 -3.26 12.88
N VAL A 197 -52.88 -3.86 12.64
CA VAL A 197 -52.60 -5.26 12.99
C VAL A 197 -52.69 -5.49 14.51
N THR A 198 -52.28 -4.50 15.31
CA THR A 198 -52.37 -4.57 16.77
C THR A 198 -53.82 -4.47 17.26
N ALA A 199 -54.66 -3.66 16.62
CA ALA A 199 -56.09 -3.58 16.91
C ALA A 199 -56.82 -4.88 16.53
N GLN A 200 -56.49 -5.48 15.38
CA GLN A 200 -57.04 -6.77 14.98
C GLN A 200 -56.69 -7.88 15.97
N LEU A 201 -55.46 -7.91 16.51
CA LEU A 201 -55.04 -8.86 17.54
C LEU A 201 -55.79 -8.75 18.89
N GLN A 202 -56.51 -7.65 19.14
CA GLN A 202 -57.28 -7.43 20.37
C GLN A 202 -58.74 -7.92 20.28
N VAL A 203 -59.21 -8.36 19.11
CA VAL A 203 -60.58 -8.87 18.93
C VAL A 203 -60.73 -10.24 19.63
N PRO A 204 -61.66 -10.40 20.60
CA PRO A 204 -61.89 -11.68 21.26
C PRO A 204 -62.48 -12.71 20.29
N GLY A 205 -61.96 -13.95 20.31
CA GLY A 205 -62.52 -15.07 19.52
C GLY A 205 -61.82 -15.38 18.18
N LEU A 206 -60.67 -14.76 17.89
CA LEU A 206 -59.87 -15.06 16.70
C LEU A 206 -59.37 -16.51 16.65
N PRO A 207 -59.46 -17.20 15.50
CA PRO A 207 -58.86 -18.52 15.29
C PRO A 207 -57.35 -18.52 15.59
N LEU A 208 -56.84 -19.62 16.15
CA LEU A 208 -55.44 -19.73 16.59
C LEU A 208 -54.42 -19.49 15.45
N LEU A 209 -54.75 -19.94 14.23
CA LEU A 209 -53.89 -19.77 13.06
C LEU A 209 -53.82 -18.29 12.63
N ASP A 210 -54.96 -17.60 12.58
CA ASP A 210 -55.03 -16.19 12.20
C ASP A 210 -54.34 -15.30 13.25
N ARG A 211 -54.48 -15.64 14.53
CA ARG A 211 -53.74 -14.96 15.61
C ARG A 211 -52.23 -15.16 15.47
N ALA A 212 -51.76 -16.32 15.06
CA ALA A 212 -50.35 -16.60 14.84
C ALA A 212 -49.79 -15.83 13.62
N ILE A 213 -50.57 -15.75 12.53
CA ILE A 213 -50.22 -15.00 11.32
C ILE A 213 -50.12 -13.50 11.62
N LEU A 214 -51.14 -12.94 12.29
CA LEU A 214 -51.14 -11.52 12.69
C LEU A 214 -50.03 -11.20 13.70
N ALA A 215 -49.72 -12.12 14.62
CA ALA A 215 -48.57 -11.98 15.52
C ALA A 215 -47.23 -12.03 14.78
N GLY A 216 -47.13 -12.83 13.70
CA GLY A 216 -45.98 -12.86 12.80
C GLY A 216 -45.82 -11.54 12.06
N GLN A 217 -46.88 -11.05 11.40
CA GLN A 217 -46.88 -9.76 10.70
C GLN A 217 -46.53 -8.59 11.61
N ARG A 218 -47.00 -8.59 12.86
CA ARG A 218 -46.62 -7.58 13.86
C ARG A 218 -45.11 -7.58 14.14
N ARG A 219 -44.47 -8.75 14.26
CA ARG A 219 -43.02 -8.86 14.48
C ARG A 219 -42.24 -8.38 13.25
N GLU A 220 -42.72 -8.72 12.06
CA GLU A 220 -42.12 -8.26 10.80
C GLU A 220 -42.21 -6.74 10.64
N LEU A 221 -43.36 -6.13 10.97
CA LEU A 221 -43.53 -4.67 10.94
C LEU A 221 -42.67 -3.94 11.98
N LEU A 222 -42.53 -4.51 13.19
CA LEU A 222 -41.63 -3.99 14.22
C LEU A 222 -40.16 -4.08 13.77
N ALA A 223 -39.75 -5.20 13.18
CA ALA A 223 -38.40 -5.39 12.65
C ALA A 223 -38.13 -4.44 11.46
N ALA A 224 -39.10 -4.27 10.55
CA ALA A 224 -39.01 -3.34 9.43
C ALA A 224 -38.90 -1.88 9.92
N GLY A 225 -39.69 -1.48 10.92
CA GLY A 225 -39.63 -0.15 11.52
C GLY A 225 -38.28 0.13 12.20
N TRP A 226 -37.74 -0.85 12.92
CA TRP A 226 -36.39 -0.78 13.50
C TRP A 226 -35.31 -0.65 12.41
N LEU A 227 -35.43 -1.44 11.33
CA LEU A 227 -34.48 -1.44 10.22
C LEU A 227 -34.48 -0.11 9.46
N VAL A 228 -35.67 0.43 9.15
CA VAL A 228 -35.83 1.74 8.46
C VAL A 228 -35.21 2.86 9.29
N ASN A 229 -35.42 2.85 10.61
CA ASN A 229 -34.81 3.83 11.51
C ASN A 229 -33.29 3.70 11.60
N ARG A 230 -32.73 2.49 11.46
CA ARG A 230 -31.28 2.26 11.56
C ARG A 230 -30.53 2.47 10.24
N LEU A 231 -31.15 2.18 9.10
CA LEU A 231 -30.53 2.29 7.76
C LEU A 231 -30.65 3.69 7.14
N LEU A 232 -31.71 4.45 7.42
CA LEU A 232 -31.96 5.75 6.77
C LEU A 232 -31.68 6.98 7.66
N ALA A 233 -31.27 6.81 8.92
CA ALA A 233 -30.89 7.92 9.80
C ALA A 233 -29.58 8.62 9.37
N ALA A 234 -29.49 9.94 9.59
CA ALA A 234 -28.27 10.71 9.36
C ALA A 234 -27.20 10.41 10.45
N PRO A 235 -25.89 10.49 10.12
CA PRO A 235 -24.82 10.23 11.10
C PRO A 235 -24.86 11.12 12.34
N GLN A 236 -25.37 12.35 12.23
CA GLN A 236 -25.38 13.35 13.31
C GLN A 236 -26.50 13.18 14.37
N GLU A 237 -27.48 12.29 14.18
CA GLU A 237 -28.56 12.10 15.16
C GLU A 237 -28.33 10.92 16.13
N ARG A 238 -27.32 10.06 15.90
CA ARG A 238 -27.05 8.91 16.80
C ARG A 238 -26.37 9.28 18.12
N GLN A 239 -26.01 10.54 18.31
CA GLN A 239 -25.31 11.00 19.52
C GLN A 239 -26.28 11.47 20.64
N TYR A 240 -27.59 11.50 20.39
CA TYR A 240 -28.58 11.90 21.40
C TYR A 240 -29.22 10.72 22.16
N ASP A 241 -29.15 9.48 21.66
CA ASP A 241 -29.75 8.30 22.33
C ASP A 241 -28.83 7.63 23.36
N SER A 242 -27.56 8.03 23.48
CA SER A 242 -26.61 7.46 24.46
C SER A 242 -26.60 8.19 25.82
N ILE A 243 -27.28 9.33 25.96
CA ILE A 243 -27.27 10.15 27.18
C ILE A 243 -28.50 9.87 28.08
N SER A 244 -29.56 9.24 27.57
CA SER A 244 -30.78 8.92 28.33
C SER A 244 -30.75 7.59 29.11
N SER A 245 -29.65 6.83 29.05
CA SER A 245 -29.55 5.48 29.65
C SER A 245 -28.74 5.39 30.95
N GLN A 246 -28.26 6.52 31.48
CA GLN A 246 -27.38 6.55 32.67
C GLN A 246 -28.00 7.16 33.93
N THR A 247 -29.31 7.43 33.96
CA THR A 247 -29.97 8.08 35.12
C THR A 247 -30.94 7.18 35.89
N SER A 248 -30.63 5.89 35.99
CA SER A 248 -31.36 4.99 36.90
C SER A 248 -30.49 3.79 37.25
N LEU A 249 -29.68 3.93 38.30
CA LEU A 249 -29.23 2.86 39.23
C LEU A 249 -28.21 3.47 40.22
N SER A 250 -28.70 4.29 41.14
CA SER A 250 -27.96 4.75 42.31
C SER A 250 -28.88 4.76 43.53
N SER A 251 -29.13 3.57 44.08
CA SER A 251 -29.48 3.38 45.49
C SER A 251 -29.59 1.88 45.79
N ILE A 252 -28.66 1.34 46.58
CA ILE A 252 -28.90 0.56 47.81
C ILE A 252 -27.53 0.13 48.37
N GLN A 253 -27.35 0.40 49.66
CA GLN A 253 -26.16 0.26 50.49
C GLN A 253 -26.20 -1.03 51.36
N ASP A 254 -25.00 -1.46 51.79
CA ASP A 254 -24.63 -2.14 53.06
C ASP A 254 -25.01 -3.64 53.25
N SER A 255 -24.22 -4.58 53.82
CA SER A 255 -22.82 -4.73 54.31
C SER A 255 -22.49 -6.28 54.44
N PRO A 256 -21.55 -6.82 55.27
CA PRO A 256 -20.45 -7.70 54.82
C PRO A 256 -20.49 -9.15 55.36
N ALA A 257 -19.70 -10.07 54.76
CA ALA A 257 -19.37 -11.35 55.39
C ALA A 257 -18.06 -11.97 54.86
N THR A 258 -17.45 -12.78 55.72
CA THR A 258 -16.03 -13.10 55.85
C THR A 258 -15.73 -14.56 55.40
N ASN A 259 -14.72 -14.78 54.54
CA ASN A 259 -13.78 -15.93 54.41
C ASN A 259 -14.29 -17.41 54.32
N PRO A 260 -13.46 -18.44 53.99
CA PRO A 260 -12.22 -18.50 53.18
C PRO A 260 -12.13 -19.72 52.20
N SER A 261 -11.06 -19.72 51.39
CA SER A 261 -10.22 -20.88 51.01
C SER A 261 -10.50 -21.76 49.77
N LEU A 262 -9.38 -21.97 49.04
CA LEU A 262 -8.93 -23.16 48.29
C LEU A 262 -9.65 -23.52 46.98
N ASN A 263 -9.02 -23.17 45.85
CA ASN A 263 -8.48 -24.21 44.98
C ASN A 263 -7.39 -23.67 44.05
N SER A 264 -6.24 -24.31 44.20
CA SER A 264 -5.01 -24.18 43.43
C SER A 264 -5.26 -24.61 41.99
N ALA A 265 -5.34 -23.66 41.07
CA ALA A 265 -5.19 -23.93 39.64
C ALA A 265 -3.80 -23.40 39.23
N VAL A 266 -2.95 -24.37 38.91
CA VAL A 266 -1.59 -24.28 38.39
C VAL A 266 -1.37 -23.03 37.53
N VAL A 267 -0.62 -22.07 38.07
CA VAL A 267 0.01 -21.01 37.28
C VAL A 267 1.13 -21.68 36.49
N ILE A 268 0.86 -22.02 35.23
CA ILE A 268 1.92 -22.25 34.26
C ILE A 268 2.47 -20.87 33.93
N SER A 269 3.51 -20.47 34.66
CA SER A 269 4.36 -19.35 34.26
C SER A 269 4.88 -19.64 32.85
N PRO A 270 4.69 -18.76 31.85
CA PRO A 270 5.41 -18.91 30.61
C PRO A 270 6.90 -18.78 30.94
N ILE A 271 7.63 -19.86 30.71
CA ILE A 271 9.09 -19.86 30.74
C ILE A 271 9.51 -18.80 29.73
N LYS A 272 9.97 -17.64 30.21
CA LYS A 272 10.76 -16.68 29.44
C LYS A 272 12.03 -17.39 28.99
N GLN A 273 11.97 -18.08 27.86
CA GLN A 273 13.17 -18.34 27.07
C GLN A 273 13.50 -17.05 26.32
N ASN A 274 14.12 -16.11 27.03
CA ASN A 274 14.91 -15.06 26.38
C ASN A 274 16.13 -15.75 25.77
N SER A 275 15.99 -16.32 24.58
CA SER A 275 17.11 -16.39 23.66
C SER A 275 17.38 -14.92 23.28
N PRO A 276 18.53 -14.32 23.62
CA PRO A 276 18.83 -13.00 23.12
C PRO A 276 18.88 -13.08 21.59
N SER A 277 18.01 -12.34 20.92
CA SER A 277 18.20 -11.97 19.52
C SER A 277 19.63 -11.45 19.38
N LEU A 278 20.48 -12.20 18.68
CA LEU A 278 21.91 -11.87 18.49
C LEU A 278 22.11 -10.57 17.67
N LEU A 279 21.05 -10.05 17.07
CA LEU A 279 21.06 -8.87 16.20
C LEU A 279 20.59 -7.65 16.99
N SER A 280 21.20 -6.48 16.77
CA SER A 280 20.68 -5.20 17.25
C SER A 280 19.45 -4.76 16.42
N PRO A 281 18.58 -3.84 16.90
CA PRO A 281 17.39 -3.44 16.14
C PRO A 281 17.74 -2.86 14.76
N ARG A 282 18.90 -2.20 14.67
CA ARG A 282 19.47 -1.72 13.41
C ARG A 282 19.94 -2.85 12.50
N ALA A 283 20.58 -3.89 13.04
CA ALA A 283 20.98 -5.04 12.25
C ALA A 283 19.77 -5.80 11.69
N LEU A 284 18.71 -5.97 12.50
CA LEU A 284 17.43 -6.52 12.07
C LEU A 284 16.82 -5.72 10.92
N GLN A 285 16.73 -4.39 11.07
CA GLN A 285 16.24 -3.50 10.01
C GLN A 285 17.08 -3.64 8.74
N ALA A 286 18.40 -3.65 8.85
CA ALA A 286 19.30 -3.75 7.71
C ALA A 286 19.07 -5.06 6.93
N THR A 287 18.95 -6.20 7.62
CA THR A 287 18.63 -7.49 6.99
C THR A 287 17.29 -7.45 6.28
N LEU A 288 16.22 -7.02 6.95
CA LEU A 288 14.88 -6.93 6.38
C LEU A 288 14.85 -6.03 5.13
N PHE A 289 15.46 -4.84 5.23
CA PHE A 289 15.44 -3.84 4.17
C PHE A 289 16.29 -4.31 2.98
N SER A 290 17.42 -5.00 3.22
CA SER A 290 18.21 -5.60 2.14
C SER A 290 17.43 -6.66 1.35
N SER A 291 16.63 -7.49 2.04
CA SER A 291 15.75 -8.47 1.39
C SER A 291 14.64 -7.79 0.58
N CYS A 292 14.04 -6.72 1.10
CA CYS A 292 13.07 -5.93 0.37
C CYS A 292 13.70 -5.27 -0.88
N VAL A 293 14.90 -4.69 -0.75
CA VAL A 293 15.65 -4.10 -1.86
C VAL A 293 15.94 -5.12 -2.96
N ALA A 294 16.34 -6.35 -2.60
CA ALA A 294 16.56 -7.43 -3.56
C ALA A 294 15.28 -7.76 -4.34
N LYS A 295 14.12 -7.81 -3.67
CA LYS A 295 12.83 -8.04 -4.32
C LYS A 295 12.38 -6.86 -5.20
N LEU A 296 12.69 -5.62 -4.85
CA LEU A 296 12.37 -4.45 -5.67
C LEU A 296 13.08 -4.44 -7.04
N GLN A 297 14.18 -5.19 -7.19
CA GLN A 297 14.87 -5.38 -8.47
C GLN A 297 14.10 -6.30 -9.43
N LEU A 298 13.17 -7.10 -8.92
CA LEU A 298 12.30 -7.98 -9.72
C LEU A 298 11.25 -7.14 -10.50
N PRO A 299 10.50 -7.78 -11.42
CA PRO A 299 9.37 -7.13 -12.08
C PRO A 299 8.33 -6.63 -11.07
N LEU A 300 7.81 -5.42 -11.30
CA LEU A 300 6.81 -4.76 -10.45
C LEU A 300 5.46 -4.62 -11.16
N GLN A 301 5.12 -5.61 -11.99
CA GLN A 301 3.82 -5.66 -12.65
C GLN A 301 2.76 -6.11 -11.66
N ASN A 302 1.61 -5.46 -11.65
CA ASN A 302 0.50 -5.90 -10.83
C ASN A 302 -0.10 -7.19 -11.42
N LEU A 303 -0.15 -8.25 -10.61
CA LEU A 303 -0.71 -9.55 -10.99
C LEU A 303 -2.14 -9.73 -10.53
N GLY A 304 -2.66 -8.79 -9.74
CA GLY A 304 -4.04 -8.82 -9.26
C GLY A 304 -5.03 -8.26 -10.27
N ASP A 305 -6.31 -8.60 -10.08
CA ASP A 305 -7.41 -8.11 -10.91
C ASP A 305 -7.81 -6.65 -10.57
N GLU A 306 -7.29 -6.10 -9.48
CA GLU A 306 -7.58 -4.74 -9.03
C GLU A 306 -6.46 -3.78 -9.43
N PRO A 307 -6.75 -2.62 -10.05
CA PRO A 307 -5.72 -1.65 -10.41
C PRO A 307 -5.06 -1.04 -9.18
N LEU A 308 -3.73 -0.92 -9.20
CA LEU A 308 -2.98 -0.16 -8.21
C LEU A 308 -2.70 1.24 -8.75
N GLU A 309 -2.75 2.26 -7.91
CA GLU A 309 -2.55 3.64 -8.31
C GLU A 309 -1.16 3.84 -8.96
N ILE A 310 -0.15 3.14 -8.43
CA ILE A 310 1.19 3.11 -9.00
C ILE A 310 1.26 2.46 -10.40
N ASP A 311 0.22 1.76 -10.87
CA ASP A 311 0.23 1.10 -12.18
C ASP A 311 0.34 2.07 -13.35
N ILE A 312 -0.05 3.33 -13.15
CA ILE A 312 0.11 4.36 -14.17
C ILE A 312 1.57 4.64 -14.50
N PHE A 313 2.50 4.40 -13.57
CA PHE A 313 3.91 4.73 -13.74
C PHE A 313 4.68 3.70 -14.55
N ARG A 314 5.72 4.17 -15.23
CA ARG A 314 6.79 3.31 -15.78
C ARG A 314 7.47 2.53 -14.67
N GLN A 315 7.96 1.34 -15.00
CA GLN A 315 8.60 0.45 -14.02
C GLN A 315 9.75 1.12 -13.25
N GLU A 316 10.60 1.89 -13.92
CA GLU A 316 11.69 2.64 -13.29
C GLU A 316 11.19 3.65 -12.25
N LYS A 317 10.09 4.36 -12.56
CA LYS A 317 9.48 5.36 -11.66
C LYS A 317 8.73 4.73 -10.50
N LYS A 318 8.07 3.58 -10.70
CA LYS A 318 7.53 2.78 -9.61
C LYS A 318 8.63 2.38 -8.63
N ARG A 319 9.75 1.88 -9.16
CA ARG A 319 10.90 1.44 -8.36
C ARG A 319 11.57 2.59 -7.62
N GLU A 320 11.78 3.73 -8.28
CA GLU A 320 12.31 4.96 -7.67
C GLU A 320 11.45 5.41 -6.48
N LEU A 321 10.12 5.42 -6.64
CA LEU A 321 9.20 5.79 -5.56
C LEU A 321 9.27 4.81 -4.38
N LEU A 322 9.25 3.50 -4.65
CA LEU A 322 9.31 2.48 -3.59
C LEU A 322 10.64 2.53 -2.81
N TYR A 323 11.76 2.75 -3.49
CA TYR A 323 13.05 2.95 -2.82
C TYR A 323 13.07 4.20 -1.95
N LEU A 324 12.53 5.31 -2.46
CA LEU A 324 12.45 6.55 -1.71
C LEU A 324 11.59 6.37 -0.44
N ILE A 325 10.45 5.69 -0.53
CA ILE A 325 9.61 5.41 0.64
C ILE A 325 10.35 4.53 1.65
N LEU A 326 11.05 3.50 1.20
CA LEU A 326 11.84 2.64 2.08
C LEU A 326 12.95 3.41 2.80
N GLN A 327 13.62 4.33 2.10
CA GLN A 327 14.62 5.23 2.68
C GLN A 327 14.00 6.19 3.70
N LYS A 328 12.86 6.81 3.39
CA LYS A 328 12.17 7.71 4.33
C LYS A 328 11.71 6.96 5.58
N LEU A 329 11.21 5.72 5.41
CA LEU A 329 10.86 4.86 6.52
C LEU A 329 12.08 4.52 7.40
N ALA A 330 13.24 4.24 6.80
CA ALA A 330 14.48 4.00 7.55
C ALA A 330 14.81 5.20 8.45
N ASN A 331 14.76 6.42 7.89
CA ASN A 331 15.04 7.65 8.62
C ASN A 331 14.03 7.87 9.75
N SER A 332 12.73 7.70 9.47
CA SER A 332 11.69 7.81 10.51
C SER A 332 11.92 6.80 11.64
N LEU A 333 12.30 5.56 11.35
CA LEU A 333 12.62 4.58 12.38
C LEU A 333 13.83 4.99 13.23
N ASP A 334 14.89 5.56 12.63
CA ASP A 334 16.04 6.04 13.39
C ASP A 334 15.72 7.26 14.27
N GLU A 335 14.87 8.18 13.79
CA GLU A 335 14.35 9.29 14.59
C GLU A 335 13.52 8.79 15.78
N LEU A 336 12.62 7.82 15.54
CA LEU A 336 11.82 7.20 16.60
C LEU A 336 12.70 6.52 17.65
N ARG A 337 13.78 5.83 17.25
CA ARG A 337 14.76 5.26 18.20
C ARG A 337 15.47 6.32 19.04
N ALA A 338 15.87 7.43 18.42
CA ALA A 338 16.53 8.53 19.13
C ALA A 338 15.60 9.19 20.16
N SER A 339 14.29 9.23 19.87
CA SER A 339 13.27 9.81 20.74
C SER A 339 12.83 8.93 21.93
N GLN A 340 13.31 7.68 22.03
CA GLN A 340 13.00 6.74 23.12
C GLN A 340 11.49 6.54 23.39
N ILE A 341 10.68 6.42 22.32
CA ILE A 341 9.25 6.18 22.45
C ILE A 341 8.97 4.81 23.10
N GLU A 342 7.93 4.74 23.92
CA GLU A 342 7.45 3.50 24.52
C GLU A 342 6.49 2.76 23.58
N VAL A 343 6.55 1.42 23.57
CA VAL A 343 5.77 0.56 22.65
C VAL A 343 4.27 0.89 22.61
N HIS A 344 3.66 1.14 23.78
CA HIS A 344 2.21 1.39 23.88
C HIS A 344 1.76 2.69 23.23
N ARG A 345 2.65 3.67 23.07
CA ARG A 345 2.33 4.94 22.39
C ARG A 345 2.38 4.84 20.87
N LEU A 346 2.96 3.77 20.30
CA LEU A 346 3.04 3.58 18.85
C LEU A 346 1.66 3.60 18.19
N ASN A 347 0.63 3.08 18.85
CA ASN A 347 -0.72 3.07 18.29
C ASN A 347 -1.29 4.49 18.16
N GLU A 348 -0.96 5.40 19.08
CA GLU A 348 -1.40 6.80 19.06
C GLU A 348 -0.71 7.58 17.93
N PHE A 349 0.58 7.30 17.70
CA PHE A 349 1.39 8.00 16.70
C PHE A 349 1.36 7.36 15.31
N LYS A 350 0.82 6.15 15.13
CA LYS A 350 0.79 5.42 13.85
C LYS A 350 0.35 6.32 12.69
N ASN A 351 -0.80 6.99 12.83
CA ASN A 351 -1.37 7.78 11.75
C ASN A 351 -0.51 9.00 11.41
N ILE A 352 0.10 9.62 12.43
CA ILE A 352 1.02 10.75 12.26
C ILE A 352 2.26 10.29 11.51
N ILE A 353 2.89 9.19 11.94
CA ILE A 353 4.10 8.65 11.29
C ILE A 353 3.81 8.29 9.82
N LEU A 354 2.66 7.67 9.53
CA LEU A 354 2.29 7.35 8.15
C LEU A 354 2.02 8.59 7.29
N CYS A 355 1.39 9.62 7.87
CA CYS A 355 1.16 10.89 7.16
C CYS A 355 2.48 11.61 6.89
N ASP A 356 3.39 11.66 7.87
CA ASP A 356 4.71 12.27 7.73
C ASP A 356 5.55 11.53 6.68
N LEU A 357 5.52 10.19 6.70
CA LEU A 357 6.16 9.35 5.70
C LEU A 357 5.61 9.65 4.30
N TRP A 358 4.29 9.68 4.14
CA TRP A 358 3.65 10.01 2.86
C TRP A 358 3.99 11.43 2.39
N GLN A 359 3.98 12.42 3.28
CA GLN A 359 4.28 13.82 2.96
C GLN A 359 5.74 13.97 2.54
N ALA A 360 6.68 13.34 3.26
CA ALA A 360 8.09 13.34 2.94
C ALA A 360 8.36 12.65 1.59
N SER A 361 7.74 11.50 1.34
CA SER A 361 7.86 10.79 0.06
C SER A 361 7.26 11.58 -1.10
N THR A 362 6.09 12.21 -0.91
CA THR A 362 5.45 13.05 -1.94
C THR A 362 6.33 14.27 -2.27
N THR A 363 6.86 14.92 -1.23
CA THR A 363 7.71 16.11 -1.38
C THR A 363 8.99 15.79 -2.13
N ASP A 364 9.69 14.72 -1.78
CA ASP A 364 10.96 14.38 -2.42
C ASP A 364 10.78 13.81 -3.83
N PHE A 365 9.76 12.98 -4.03
CA PHE A 365 9.51 12.34 -5.33
C PHE A 365 9.12 13.36 -6.40
N PHE A 366 8.23 14.28 -6.06
CA PHE A 366 7.78 15.34 -6.98
C PHE A 366 8.58 16.64 -6.85
N GLY A 367 9.48 16.76 -5.87
CA GLY A 367 10.23 18.00 -5.58
C GLY A 367 11.15 18.44 -6.73
N LYS A 368 11.64 17.50 -7.54
CA LYS A 368 12.37 17.81 -8.78
C LYS A 368 11.49 18.49 -9.85
N PHE A 369 10.17 18.44 -9.68
CA PHE A 369 9.13 18.97 -10.57
C PHE A 369 8.29 20.06 -9.90
N THR A 370 8.87 20.75 -8.90
CA THR A 370 8.18 21.80 -8.11
C THR A 370 7.53 22.89 -8.96
N LYS A 371 7.91 23.11 -10.23
CA LYS A 371 7.22 24.07 -11.10
C LYS A 371 6.91 23.42 -12.44
N VAL A 372 5.64 23.14 -12.68
CA VAL A 372 5.15 22.72 -14.00
C VAL A 372 4.24 23.79 -14.56
N GLN A 373 4.48 24.17 -15.81
CA GLN A 373 3.63 25.09 -16.54
C GLN A 373 2.37 24.37 -16.98
N VAL A 374 1.22 24.84 -16.49
CA VAL A 374 -0.10 24.42 -16.98
C VAL A 374 -0.77 25.68 -17.53
N GLY A 375 -0.85 25.77 -18.86
CA GLY A 375 -1.23 27.00 -19.54
C GLY A 375 -0.24 28.13 -19.26
N ASN A 376 -0.72 29.28 -18.77
CA ASN A 376 0.09 30.46 -18.43
C ASN A 376 0.54 30.52 -16.94
N GLN A 377 0.25 29.50 -16.13
CA GLN A 377 0.55 29.51 -14.69
C GLN A 377 1.61 28.46 -14.34
N ASN A 378 2.57 28.85 -13.50
CA ASN A 378 3.53 27.92 -12.88
C ASN A 378 2.86 27.32 -11.64
N LEU A 379 2.51 26.04 -11.70
CA LEU A 379 1.93 25.32 -10.57
C LEU A 379 3.01 24.67 -9.72
N GLU A 380 2.88 24.83 -8.41
CA GLU A 380 3.66 24.09 -7.43
C GLU A 380 3.03 22.73 -7.15
N ILE A 381 3.50 21.70 -7.87
CA ILE A 381 2.94 20.34 -7.81
C ILE A 381 2.85 19.84 -6.37
N VAL A 382 3.97 19.92 -5.63
CA VAL A 382 4.04 19.40 -4.25
C VAL A 382 2.99 20.05 -3.36
N THR A 383 2.91 21.38 -3.36
CA THR A 383 1.95 22.13 -2.55
C THR A 383 0.52 21.70 -2.84
N PHE A 384 0.21 21.42 -4.11
CA PHE A 384 -1.13 20.99 -4.53
C PHE A 384 -1.44 19.54 -4.15
N LEU A 385 -0.49 18.63 -4.32
CA LEU A 385 -0.67 17.22 -3.93
C LEU A 385 -0.86 17.07 -2.41
N LEU A 386 -0.13 17.87 -1.62
CA LEU A 386 -0.23 17.84 -0.16
C LEU A 386 -1.59 18.31 0.36
N GLN A 387 -2.38 19.06 -0.41
CA GLN A 387 -3.75 19.44 -0.01
C GLN A 387 -4.68 18.22 0.13
N ALA A 388 -4.35 17.10 -0.53
CA ALA A 388 -5.13 15.86 -0.45
C ALA A 388 -4.79 15.00 0.78
N ALA A 389 -3.96 15.48 1.71
CA ALA A 389 -3.49 14.73 2.88
C ALA A 389 -4.63 14.04 3.63
N LYS A 390 -5.74 14.76 3.90
CA LYS A 390 -6.86 14.17 4.64
C LYS A 390 -7.53 13.02 3.90
N VAL A 391 -7.69 13.14 2.59
CA VAL A 391 -8.30 12.10 1.76
C VAL A 391 -7.41 10.87 1.75
N VAL A 392 -6.09 11.04 1.52
CA VAL A 392 -5.11 9.95 1.49
C VAL A 392 -5.02 9.25 2.84
N GLU A 393 -5.01 10.01 3.94
CA GLU A 393 -5.03 9.47 5.30
C GLU A 393 -6.24 8.55 5.50
N THR A 394 -7.46 9.05 5.21
CA THR A 394 -8.70 8.31 5.47
C THR A 394 -8.92 7.11 4.54
N GLU A 395 -8.51 7.23 3.27
CA GLU A 395 -8.82 6.22 2.26
C GLU A 395 -7.71 5.19 2.06
N ILE A 396 -6.48 5.50 2.46
CA ILE A 396 -5.32 4.65 2.20
C ILE A 396 -4.56 4.38 3.50
N LEU A 397 -3.99 5.40 4.14
CA LEU A 397 -2.99 5.20 5.20
C LEU A 397 -3.55 4.55 6.46
N VAL A 398 -4.71 5.01 6.96
CA VAL A 398 -5.34 4.46 8.17
C VAL A 398 -5.72 2.98 7.98
N LYS A 399 -6.05 2.59 6.74
CA LYS A 399 -6.46 1.23 6.39
C LYS A 399 -5.29 0.25 6.25
N ILE A 400 -4.03 0.70 6.36
CA ILE A 400 -2.86 -0.18 6.31
C ILE A 400 -2.80 -1.02 7.59
N PRO A 401 -2.91 -2.35 7.51
CA PRO A 401 -2.91 -3.23 8.67
C PRO A 401 -1.48 -3.49 9.17
N LEU A 402 -1.36 -3.98 10.41
CA LEU A 402 -0.14 -4.52 11.01
C LEU A 402 1.07 -3.56 11.13
N VAL A 403 0.86 -2.25 10.99
CA VAL A 403 1.93 -1.24 11.07
C VAL A 403 2.54 -1.15 12.47
N VAL A 404 1.72 -1.26 13.52
CA VAL A 404 2.19 -1.16 14.91
C VAL A 404 3.06 -2.37 15.24
N GLU A 405 2.67 -3.54 14.78
CA GLU A 405 3.37 -4.81 14.92
C GLU A 405 4.73 -4.76 14.21
N LEU A 406 4.75 -4.27 12.96
CA LEU A 406 6.00 -4.05 12.22
C LEU A 406 6.93 -3.07 12.92
N PHE A 407 6.42 -1.92 13.39
CA PHE A 407 7.24 -0.93 14.07
C PHE A 407 7.74 -1.43 15.43
N SER A 408 6.89 -2.15 16.16
CA SER A 408 7.28 -2.75 17.44
C SER A 408 8.43 -3.75 17.25
N TYR A 409 8.33 -4.60 16.22
CA TYR A 409 9.37 -5.53 15.82
C TYR A 409 10.68 -4.83 15.43
N LEU A 410 10.61 -3.79 14.59
CA LEU A 410 11.79 -3.07 14.07
C LEU A 410 12.48 -2.12 15.07
N LEU A 411 11.72 -1.56 16.02
CA LEU A 411 12.25 -0.62 17.01
C LEU A 411 12.72 -1.33 18.28
N PHE A 412 11.97 -2.33 18.74
CA PHE A 412 12.14 -2.93 20.07
C PHE A 412 12.43 -4.42 20.06
N GLN A 413 12.41 -5.09 18.90
CA GLN A 413 12.56 -6.54 18.78
C GLN A 413 11.55 -7.31 19.64
N THR A 414 10.32 -6.82 19.68
CA THR A 414 9.22 -7.57 20.29
C THR A 414 8.86 -8.76 19.41
N ASP A 415 8.36 -9.83 20.01
CA ASP A 415 7.80 -10.94 19.26
C ASP A 415 6.67 -10.44 18.34
N LEU A 416 6.63 -10.98 17.13
CA LEU A 416 5.65 -10.60 16.12
C LEU A 416 4.40 -11.47 16.32
N SER A 417 3.26 -10.85 16.62
CA SER A 417 1.99 -11.56 16.78
C SER A 417 1.13 -11.40 15.53
N ILE A 418 0.94 -12.50 14.79
CA ILE A 418 0.11 -12.58 13.58
C ILE A 418 -0.67 -13.88 13.66
N ASP A 419 -1.97 -13.87 13.31
CA ASP A 419 -2.81 -15.08 13.33
C ASP A 419 -2.80 -15.81 14.69
N ASN A 420 -2.82 -15.03 15.79
CA ASN A 420 -2.70 -15.54 17.17
C ASN A 420 -1.46 -16.42 17.42
N THR A 421 -0.50 -16.39 16.49
CA THR A 421 0.78 -17.09 16.52
C THR A 421 1.84 -16.06 16.89
N ILE A 422 2.68 -16.44 17.84
CA ILE A 422 3.77 -15.60 18.32
C ILE A 422 5.05 -16.08 17.63
N TYR A 423 5.59 -15.24 16.77
CA TYR A 423 6.87 -15.48 16.12
C TYR A 423 7.97 -14.79 16.92
N ALA A 424 8.91 -15.57 17.43
CA ALA A 424 9.99 -15.07 18.27
C ALA A 424 10.85 -14.04 17.53
N ALA A 425 11.26 -12.98 18.22
CA ALA A 425 12.06 -11.94 17.61
C ALA A 425 13.37 -12.47 16.99
N GLY A 426 13.60 -12.17 15.72
CA GLY A 426 14.78 -12.62 14.99
C GLY A 426 14.70 -14.05 14.44
N SER A 427 13.57 -14.75 14.57
CA SER A 427 13.35 -16.02 13.85
C SER A 427 13.22 -15.79 12.35
N VAL A 428 13.45 -16.84 11.55
CA VAL A 428 13.33 -16.78 10.09
C VAL A 428 11.88 -16.49 9.70
N GLU A 429 10.93 -17.12 10.39
CA GLU A 429 9.49 -16.94 10.17
C GLU A 429 9.05 -15.51 10.51
N ALA A 430 9.52 -14.95 11.63
CA ALA A 430 9.25 -13.56 12.00
C ALA A 430 9.79 -12.58 10.93
N MET A 431 10.96 -12.88 10.37
CA MET A 431 11.57 -12.09 9.30
C MET A 431 10.73 -12.16 8.01
N GLU A 432 10.26 -13.33 7.61
CA GLU A 432 9.42 -13.48 6.42
C GLU A 432 8.08 -12.75 6.57
N GLN A 433 7.42 -12.88 7.72
CA GLN A 433 6.15 -12.21 8.00
C GLN A 433 6.29 -10.69 8.07
N SER A 434 7.30 -10.18 8.78
CA SER A 434 7.57 -8.75 8.83
C SER A 434 7.95 -8.18 7.46
N LEU A 435 8.61 -8.98 6.60
CA LEU A 435 8.92 -8.57 5.23
C LEU A 435 7.64 -8.39 4.42
N MET A 436 6.67 -9.31 4.50
CA MET A 436 5.38 -9.16 3.81
C MET A 436 4.62 -7.91 4.27
N ILE A 437 4.63 -7.60 5.57
CA ILE A 437 3.99 -6.39 6.11
C ILE A 437 4.71 -5.12 5.62
N LEU A 438 6.05 -5.14 5.60
CA LEU A 438 6.85 -4.03 5.07
C LEU A 438 6.55 -3.78 3.59
N GLU A 439 6.55 -4.84 2.77
CA GLU A 439 6.23 -4.75 1.33
C GLU A 439 4.85 -4.11 1.11
N ASN A 440 3.84 -4.56 1.85
CA ASN A 440 2.51 -4.00 1.79
C ASN A 440 2.48 -2.52 2.20
N LEU A 441 3.19 -2.15 3.27
CA LEU A 441 3.30 -0.75 3.71
C LEU A 441 3.88 0.13 2.60
N LEU A 442 4.99 -0.29 1.97
CA LEU A 442 5.62 0.47 0.89
C LEU A 442 4.67 0.68 -0.29
N ILE A 443 4.00 -0.39 -0.74
CA ILE A 443 3.09 -0.34 -1.89
C ILE A 443 1.88 0.57 -1.57
N GLN A 444 1.32 0.49 -0.37
CA GLN A 444 0.16 1.30 0.01
C GLN A 444 0.53 2.78 0.17
N VAL A 445 1.69 3.10 0.76
CA VAL A 445 2.18 4.48 0.81
C VAL A 445 2.44 5.00 -0.61
N ALA A 446 3.03 4.19 -1.50
CA ALA A 446 3.24 4.56 -2.89
C ALA A 446 1.91 4.84 -3.61
N ASN A 447 0.90 4.01 -3.41
CA ASN A 447 -0.46 4.26 -3.90
C ASN A 447 -1.00 5.60 -3.38
N GLY A 448 -0.77 5.89 -2.09
CA GLY A 448 -1.11 7.18 -1.47
C GLY A 448 -0.38 8.38 -2.10
N VAL A 449 0.88 8.23 -2.50
CA VAL A 449 1.64 9.30 -3.18
C VAL A 449 1.07 9.58 -4.58
N VAL A 450 0.61 8.54 -5.29
CA VAL A 450 0.10 8.67 -6.67
C VAL A 450 -1.37 9.08 -6.72
N GLN A 451 -2.17 8.78 -5.71
CA GLN A 451 -3.61 9.07 -5.71
C GLN A 451 -3.94 10.57 -5.94
N PRO A 452 -3.29 11.54 -5.27
CA PRO A 452 -3.57 12.95 -5.50
C PRO A 452 -3.17 13.39 -6.91
N LEU A 453 -2.10 12.82 -7.46
CA LEU A 453 -1.64 13.08 -8.81
C LEU A 453 -2.71 12.68 -9.83
N LEU A 454 -3.28 11.48 -9.67
CA LEU A 454 -4.35 10.96 -10.53
C LEU A 454 -5.64 11.76 -10.45
N ASN A 455 -5.94 12.33 -9.28
CA ASN A 455 -7.17 13.10 -9.11
C ASN A 455 -7.09 14.49 -9.72
N THR A 456 -5.90 15.07 -9.75
CA THR A 456 -5.77 16.52 -9.94
C THR A 456 -4.88 16.93 -11.11
N LEU A 457 -3.86 16.13 -11.43
CA LEU A 457 -2.83 16.46 -12.43
C LEU A 457 -2.62 15.35 -13.48
N ALA A 458 -3.55 14.40 -13.59
CA ALA A 458 -3.40 13.24 -14.46
C ALA A 458 -3.18 13.61 -15.95
N ASP A 459 -3.79 14.69 -16.40
CA ASP A 459 -3.73 15.10 -17.81
C ASP A 459 -2.57 16.03 -18.17
N VAL A 460 -1.70 16.37 -17.22
CA VAL A 460 -0.59 17.28 -17.47
C VAL A 460 0.49 16.60 -18.33
N GLU A 461 0.70 17.11 -19.54
CA GLU A 461 1.56 16.49 -20.56
C GLU A 461 3.00 16.22 -20.06
N LYS A 462 3.58 17.15 -19.31
CA LYS A 462 4.93 16.97 -18.73
C LYS A 462 4.98 15.81 -17.74
N ILE A 463 3.90 15.59 -16.98
CA ILE A 463 3.78 14.48 -16.04
C ILE A 463 3.64 13.17 -16.81
N LYS A 464 2.79 13.12 -17.84
CA LYS A 464 2.64 11.93 -18.70
C LYS A 464 3.96 11.47 -19.29
N GLN A 465 4.70 12.38 -19.89
CA GLN A 465 5.97 12.06 -20.56
C GLN A 465 7.05 11.57 -19.59
N THR A 466 7.05 12.10 -18.37
CA THR A 466 8.09 11.84 -17.38
C THR A 466 7.80 10.60 -16.53
N PHE A 467 6.55 10.40 -16.13
CA PHE A 467 6.16 9.39 -15.16
C PHE A 467 5.41 8.20 -15.77
N TYR A 468 4.55 8.44 -16.76
CA TYR A 468 3.55 7.45 -17.15
C TYR A 468 4.08 6.43 -18.13
N ASP A 469 3.60 5.20 -17.96
CA ASP A 469 3.85 4.13 -18.91
C ASP A 469 3.28 4.48 -20.29
N ARG A 470 3.88 3.93 -21.35
CA ARG A 470 3.46 4.19 -22.73
C ARG A 470 1.98 3.86 -22.96
N GLN A 471 1.44 2.88 -22.24
CA GLN A 471 0.02 2.52 -22.33
C GLN A 471 -0.92 3.62 -21.78
N PHE A 472 -0.43 4.51 -20.92
CA PHE A 472 -1.22 5.58 -20.27
C PHE A 472 -0.89 6.98 -20.78
N ILE A 473 -0.42 7.12 -22.02
CA ILE A 473 -0.16 8.44 -22.61
C ILE A 473 -1.46 9.11 -23.11
N SER A 474 -2.39 8.32 -23.63
CA SER A 474 -3.65 8.89 -24.13
C SER A 474 -4.56 9.29 -22.96
N THR A 475 -5.21 10.46 -23.06
CA THR A 475 -6.22 10.89 -22.08
C THR A 475 -7.34 9.86 -21.95
N ARG A 476 -7.70 9.14 -23.01
CA ARG A 476 -8.75 8.11 -22.95
C ARG A 476 -8.38 6.94 -22.04
N GLU A 477 -7.14 6.46 -22.11
CA GLU A 477 -6.66 5.36 -21.28
C GLU A 477 -6.47 5.80 -19.82
N ILE A 478 -5.99 7.03 -19.60
CA ILE A 478 -5.93 7.61 -18.24
C ILE A 478 -7.33 7.68 -17.61
N GLU A 479 -8.33 8.17 -18.35
CA GLU A 479 -9.71 8.22 -17.85
C GLU A 479 -10.29 6.82 -17.62
N ARG A 480 -9.97 5.83 -18.46
CA ARG A 480 -10.37 4.43 -18.20
C ARG A 480 -9.77 3.95 -16.89
N PHE A 481 -8.46 4.13 -16.71
CA PHE A 481 -7.74 3.74 -15.51
C PHE A 481 -8.27 4.43 -14.23
N ARG A 482 -8.56 5.73 -14.29
CA ARG A 482 -9.20 6.47 -13.17
C ARG A 482 -10.60 5.95 -12.84
N ASN A 483 -11.37 5.54 -13.85
CA ASN A 483 -12.68 4.93 -13.65
C ASN A 483 -12.57 3.54 -13.00
N ASP A 484 -11.58 2.74 -13.41
CA ASP A 484 -11.31 1.43 -12.82
C ASP A 484 -10.88 1.56 -11.35
N LEU A 485 -10.02 2.54 -11.02
CA LEU A 485 -9.68 2.89 -9.63
C LEU A 485 -10.90 3.36 -8.83
N SER A 486 -11.75 4.19 -9.44
CA SER A 486 -12.99 4.64 -8.81
C SER A 486 -13.93 3.47 -8.50
N TRP A 487 -13.98 2.47 -9.39
CA TRP A 487 -14.72 1.23 -9.16
C TRP A 487 -14.12 0.42 -8.02
N LYS A 488 -12.79 0.23 -8.00
CA LYS A 488 -12.06 -0.40 -6.89
C LYS A 488 -12.43 0.23 -5.54
N TYR A 489 -12.40 1.55 -5.41
CA TYR A 489 -12.73 2.21 -4.14
C TYR A 489 -14.19 1.98 -3.71
N ARG A 490 -15.14 2.02 -4.65
CA ARG A 490 -16.55 1.72 -4.37
C ARG A 490 -16.72 0.28 -3.93
N LEU A 491 -16.14 -0.66 -4.67
CA LEU A 491 -16.24 -2.08 -4.35
C LEU A 491 -15.63 -2.38 -2.98
N ARG A 492 -14.47 -1.80 -2.68
CA ARG A 492 -13.83 -1.94 -1.37
C ARG A 492 -14.69 -1.37 -0.24
N ASN A 493 -15.17 -0.12 -0.38
CA ASN A 493 -15.91 0.56 0.67
C ASN A 493 -17.30 -0.04 0.94
N TYR A 494 -17.87 -0.79 -0.01
CA TYR A 494 -19.20 -1.37 0.15
C TYR A 494 -19.21 -2.89 0.31
N VAL A 495 -18.26 -3.61 -0.31
CA VAL A 495 -18.29 -5.07 -0.44
C VAL A 495 -17.00 -5.71 0.06
N SER A 496 -15.86 -5.46 -0.59
CA SER A 496 -14.65 -6.25 -0.36
C SER A 496 -14.11 -6.10 1.07
N GLU A 497 -14.14 -4.89 1.64
CA GLU A 497 -13.68 -4.67 3.02
C GLU A 497 -14.61 -5.37 4.02
N ALA A 498 -15.92 -5.26 3.82
CA ALA A 498 -16.91 -5.93 4.66
C ALA A 498 -16.75 -7.46 4.60
N GLN A 499 -16.50 -8.00 3.41
CA GLN A 499 -16.23 -9.41 3.21
C GLN A 499 -14.91 -9.83 3.91
N ALA A 500 -13.84 -9.06 3.77
CA ALA A 500 -12.56 -9.35 4.43
C ALA A 500 -12.67 -9.30 5.96
N ILE A 501 -13.44 -8.35 6.51
CA ILE A 501 -13.75 -8.28 7.95
C ILE A 501 -14.55 -9.51 8.39
N PHE A 502 -15.58 -9.90 7.63
CA PHE A 502 -16.40 -11.09 7.93
C PHE A 502 -15.57 -12.38 7.87
N GLU A 503 -14.71 -12.53 6.87
CA GLU A 503 -13.80 -13.67 6.71
C GLU A 503 -12.56 -13.59 7.63
N SER A 504 -12.48 -12.59 8.51
CA SER A 504 -11.37 -12.39 9.47
C SER A 504 -10.00 -12.43 8.81
N ARG A 505 -9.82 -11.68 7.72
CA ARG A 505 -8.56 -11.61 6.98
C ARG A 505 -8.15 -10.18 6.62
N TYR A 506 -6.85 -9.98 6.56
CA TYR A 506 -6.23 -8.86 5.86
C TYR A 506 -5.73 -9.31 4.50
N GLU A 507 -5.87 -8.45 3.50
CA GLU A 507 -5.28 -8.62 2.18
C GLU A 507 -4.01 -7.77 2.09
N LEU A 508 -2.86 -8.40 1.89
CA LEU A 508 -1.57 -7.74 1.77
C LEU A 508 -1.05 -7.82 0.33
N LEU A 509 -0.38 -6.76 -0.11
CA LEU A 509 0.35 -6.72 -1.36
C LEU A 509 1.82 -7.06 -1.11
N VAL A 510 2.37 -8.02 -1.86
CA VAL A 510 3.74 -8.53 -1.69
C VAL A 510 4.49 -8.59 -3.01
N PHE A 511 5.81 -8.48 -2.96
CA PHE A 511 6.67 -8.66 -4.13
C PHE A 511 6.98 -10.13 -4.36
N THR A 512 6.66 -10.60 -5.57
CA THR A 512 6.95 -11.95 -6.05
C THR A 512 7.89 -11.88 -7.26
N PRO A 513 8.53 -13.00 -7.65
CA PRO A 513 9.37 -13.03 -8.85
C PRO A 513 8.69 -12.60 -10.15
N ARG A 514 7.35 -12.64 -10.21
CA ARG A 514 6.57 -12.29 -11.39
C ARG A 514 6.01 -10.86 -11.34
N GLY A 515 5.94 -10.24 -10.17
CA GLY A 515 5.18 -9.02 -9.96
C GLY A 515 4.67 -8.82 -8.53
N ILE A 516 3.79 -7.84 -8.36
CA ILE A 516 3.06 -7.58 -7.13
C ILE A 516 1.86 -8.52 -7.08
N ALA A 517 1.77 -9.33 -6.02
CA ALA A 517 0.67 -10.25 -5.80
C ALA A 517 -0.09 -9.89 -4.52
N LYS A 518 -1.36 -10.30 -4.46
CA LYS A 518 -2.20 -10.18 -3.26
C LYS A 518 -2.17 -11.51 -2.50
N ILE A 519 -1.90 -11.46 -1.20
CA ILE A 519 -1.99 -12.60 -0.28
C ILE A 519 -2.97 -12.28 0.85
N SER A 520 -3.46 -13.31 1.54
CA SER A 520 -4.36 -13.15 2.68
C SER A 520 -3.73 -13.68 3.95
N ILE A 521 -3.84 -12.91 5.03
CA ILE A 521 -3.41 -13.29 6.38
C ILE A 521 -4.62 -13.24 7.30
N TYR A 522 -4.80 -14.26 8.14
CA TYR A 522 -5.86 -14.26 9.13
C TYR A 522 -5.59 -13.25 10.24
N ALA A 523 -6.62 -12.52 10.64
CA ALA A 523 -6.59 -11.64 11.79
C ALA A 523 -7.97 -11.56 12.45
N PRO A 524 -8.06 -11.59 13.79
CA PRO A 524 -9.34 -11.44 14.47
C PRO A 524 -9.88 -10.00 14.31
N ARG A 525 -10.94 -9.84 13.52
CA ARG A 525 -11.55 -8.52 13.19
C ARG A 525 -12.93 -8.29 13.80
N ASN A 526 -13.22 -8.94 14.94
CA ASN A 526 -14.53 -8.88 15.61
C ASN A 526 -14.97 -7.46 16.01
N GLN A 527 -14.04 -6.63 16.45
CA GLN A 527 -14.33 -5.24 16.85
C GLN A 527 -14.74 -4.40 15.63
N GLU A 528 -14.06 -4.59 14.50
CA GLU A 528 -14.37 -3.91 13.24
C GLU A 528 -15.71 -4.37 12.68
N LEU A 529 -15.98 -5.68 12.75
CA LEU A 529 -17.26 -6.28 12.36
C LEU A 529 -18.43 -5.66 13.13
N ALA A 530 -18.26 -5.46 14.44
CA ALA A 530 -19.28 -4.83 15.29
C ALA A 530 -19.50 -3.33 14.98
N GLN A 531 -18.52 -2.66 14.38
CA GLN A 531 -18.59 -1.25 14.01
C GLN A 531 -19.16 -1.02 12.59
N LEU A 532 -19.31 -2.08 11.78
CA LEU A 532 -19.87 -1.96 10.44
C LEU A 532 -21.31 -1.41 10.47
N SER A 533 -21.62 -0.54 9.51
CA SER A 533 -22.96 0.02 9.36
C SER A 533 -23.28 0.31 7.89
N GLY A 534 -24.57 0.49 7.58
CA GLY A 534 -25.02 0.78 6.21
C GLY A 534 -24.83 -0.41 5.27
N ILE A 535 -24.32 -0.16 4.07
CA ILE A 535 -24.13 -1.18 3.02
C ILE A 535 -23.14 -2.28 3.44
N PRO A 536 -21.95 -1.98 4.02
CA PRO A 536 -21.05 -3.02 4.55
C PRO A 536 -21.74 -4.03 5.48
N LEU A 537 -22.58 -3.56 6.41
CA LEU A 537 -23.32 -4.44 7.32
C LEU A 537 -24.34 -5.31 6.57
N LEU A 538 -25.01 -4.76 5.55
CA LEU A 538 -25.92 -5.55 4.72
C LEU A 538 -25.17 -6.65 3.95
N VAL A 539 -23.96 -6.38 3.48
CA VAL A 539 -23.12 -7.40 2.82
C VAL A 539 -22.77 -8.51 3.80
N THR A 540 -22.32 -8.20 5.02
CA THR A 540 -22.00 -9.24 6.01
C THR A 540 -23.23 -10.06 6.40
N LEU A 541 -24.40 -9.42 6.59
CA LEU A 541 -25.66 -10.12 6.85
C LEU A 541 -26.07 -11.02 5.67
N ALA A 542 -25.85 -10.58 4.43
CA ALA A 542 -26.13 -11.38 3.24
C ALA A 542 -25.19 -12.59 3.13
N LEU A 543 -23.91 -12.44 3.49
CA LEU A 543 -22.95 -13.54 3.57
C LEU A 543 -23.34 -14.54 4.67
N GLU A 544 -23.71 -14.06 5.86
CA GLU A 544 -24.19 -14.91 6.96
C GLU A 544 -25.46 -15.67 6.58
N PHE A 545 -26.43 -14.99 5.96
CA PHE A 545 -27.66 -15.60 5.46
C PHE A 545 -27.38 -16.65 4.38
N ARG A 546 -26.48 -16.36 3.45
CA ARG A 546 -26.03 -17.32 2.42
C ARG A 546 -25.47 -18.56 3.08
N ASP A 547 -24.59 -18.42 4.06
CA ASP A 547 -23.91 -19.54 4.69
C ASP A 547 -24.89 -20.35 5.59
N ALA A 548 -25.89 -19.70 6.18
CA ALA A 548 -26.97 -20.36 6.93
C ALA A 548 -27.98 -21.13 6.04
N ILE A 549 -28.16 -20.72 4.78
CA ILE A 549 -29.13 -21.31 3.85
C ILE A 549 -28.51 -22.28 2.86
N ALA A 550 -27.26 -22.06 2.45
CA ALA A 550 -26.53 -22.92 1.53
C ALA A 550 -26.68 -24.44 1.84
N PRO A 551 -26.55 -24.93 3.09
CA PRO A 551 -26.76 -26.34 3.39
C PRO A 551 -28.21 -26.80 3.18
N ARG A 552 -29.21 -25.96 3.49
CA ARG A 552 -30.64 -26.28 3.33
C ARG A 552 -31.07 -26.28 1.86
N LEU A 553 -30.55 -25.35 1.06
CA LEU A 553 -30.84 -25.30 -0.37
C LEU A 553 -30.20 -26.49 -1.09
N LYS A 554 -28.94 -26.84 -0.73
CA LYS A 554 -28.28 -28.04 -1.26
C LYS A 554 -29.03 -29.32 -0.92
N SER A 555 -29.58 -29.45 0.29
CA SER A 555 -30.36 -30.63 0.67
C SER A 555 -31.71 -30.73 -0.05
N LEU A 556 -32.39 -29.61 -0.30
CA LEU A 556 -33.60 -29.58 -1.13
C LEU A 556 -33.31 -29.93 -2.59
N LEU A 557 -32.21 -29.42 -3.15
CA LEU A 557 -31.81 -29.73 -4.52
C LEU A 557 -31.40 -31.20 -4.68
N SER A 558 -30.67 -31.77 -3.73
CA SER A 558 -30.31 -33.19 -3.75
C SER A 558 -31.53 -34.09 -3.53
N PHE A 559 -32.48 -33.67 -2.71
CA PHE A 559 -33.78 -34.33 -2.56
C PHE A 559 -34.58 -34.31 -3.88
N ALA A 560 -34.69 -33.16 -4.55
CA ALA A 560 -35.35 -33.06 -5.84
C ALA A 560 -34.65 -33.90 -6.94
N GLY A 561 -33.31 -33.86 -6.97
CA GLY A 561 -32.50 -34.65 -7.90
C GLY A 561 -32.67 -36.16 -7.70
N SER A 562 -32.65 -36.62 -6.45
CA SER A 562 -32.93 -38.03 -6.12
C SER A 562 -34.37 -38.44 -6.43
N GLY A 563 -35.35 -37.54 -6.25
CA GLY A 563 -36.73 -37.74 -6.70
C GLY A 563 -36.84 -37.91 -8.22
N ILE A 564 -36.15 -37.07 -8.99
CA ILE A 564 -36.10 -37.17 -10.47
C ILE A 564 -35.45 -38.49 -10.90
N VAL A 565 -34.32 -38.86 -10.31
CA VAL A 565 -33.63 -40.14 -10.59
C VAL A 565 -34.52 -41.32 -10.22
N PHE A 566 -35.24 -41.27 -9.09
CA PHE A 566 -36.20 -42.29 -8.70
C PHE A 566 -37.33 -42.43 -9.73
N VAL A 567 -37.92 -41.33 -10.19
CA VAL A 567 -38.98 -41.37 -11.22
C VAL A 567 -38.44 -41.96 -12.53
N LEU A 568 -37.26 -41.55 -12.98
CA LEU A 568 -36.64 -42.08 -14.20
C LEU A 568 -36.32 -43.58 -14.11
N THR A 569 -35.74 -44.03 -12.99
CA THR A 569 -35.30 -45.43 -12.84
C THR A 569 -36.42 -46.37 -12.43
N GLN A 570 -37.24 -45.99 -11.45
CA GLN A 570 -38.24 -46.88 -10.86
C GLN A 570 -39.60 -46.79 -11.54
N VAL A 571 -40.02 -45.61 -11.99
CA VAL A 571 -41.34 -45.46 -12.63
C VAL A 571 -41.22 -45.72 -14.12
N ILE A 572 -40.36 -44.96 -14.81
CA ILE A 572 -40.19 -45.07 -16.27
C ILE A 572 -39.43 -46.36 -16.63
N GLY A 573 -38.30 -46.62 -15.95
CA GLY A 573 -37.49 -47.81 -16.20
C GLY A 573 -38.24 -49.14 -15.97
N ARG A 574 -39.03 -49.24 -14.89
CA ARG A 574 -39.88 -50.43 -14.67
C ARG A 574 -41.06 -50.49 -15.64
N GLY A 575 -41.66 -49.36 -16.00
CA GLY A 575 -42.71 -49.29 -17.01
C GLY A 575 -42.25 -49.84 -18.36
N LEU A 576 -41.10 -49.37 -18.86
CA LEU A 576 -40.47 -49.89 -20.09
C LEU A 576 -40.09 -51.37 -19.97
N GLY A 577 -39.56 -51.80 -18.81
CA GLY A 577 -39.23 -53.21 -18.57
C GLY A 577 -40.44 -54.14 -18.59
N LEU A 578 -41.59 -53.70 -18.08
CA LEU A 578 -42.86 -54.45 -18.14
C LEU A 578 -43.41 -54.49 -19.56
N ILE A 579 -43.36 -53.39 -20.31
CA ILE A 579 -43.75 -53.34 -21.72
C ILE A 579 -42.87 -54.28 -22.55
N GLY A 580 -41.54 -54.23 -22.36
CA GLY A 580 -40.59 -55.12 -23.02
C GLY A 580 -40.86 -56.60 -22.71
N ARG A 581 -41.15 -56.95 -21.45
CA ARG A 581 -41.56 -58.31 -21.06
C ARG A 581 -42.89 -58.72 -21.69
N GLY A 582 -43.87 -57.82 -21.75
CA GLY A 582 -45.17 -58.06 -22.39
C GLY A 582 -45.03 -58.32 -23.89
N ILE A 583 -44.17 -57.56 -24.58
CA ILE A 583 -43.86 -57.76 -26.00
C ILE A 583 -43.14 -59.10 -26.22
N LEU A 584 -42.15 -59.44 -25.38
CA LEU A 584 -41.45 -60.74 -25.46
C LEU A 584 -42.39 -61.93 -25.22
N GLN A 585 -43.33 -61.82 -24.29
CA GLN A 585 -44.35 -62.86 -24.05
C GLN A 585 -45.41 -62.92 -25.17
N GLY A 586 -45.74 -61.78 -25.78
CA GLY A 586 -46.60 -61.71 -26.96
C GLY A 586 -45.97 -62.35 -28.20
N ILE A 587 -44.69 -62.12 -28.45
CA ILE A 587 -43.96 -62.72 -29.58
C ILE A 587 -43.72 -64.22 -29.34
N GLY A 588 -43.42 -64.63 -28.10
CA GLY A 588 -43.24 -66.04 -27.74
C GLY A 588 -44.50 -66.90 -27.84
N SER A 589 -45.69 -66.31 -27.68
CA SER A 589 -46.96 -67.02 -27.83
C SER A 589 -47.38 -67.17 -29.30
N VAL A 590 -47.05 -66.22 -30.19
CA VAL A 590 -47.33 -66.32 -31.63
C VAL A 590 -46.45 -67.40 -32.30
N SER A 591 -45.20 -67.56 -31.83
CA SER A 591 -44.26 -68.58 -32.32
C SER A 591 -44.66 -70.03 -31.99
N LEU A 592 -45.48 -70.27 -30.97
CA LEU A 592 -45.93 -71.62 -30.59
C LEU A 592 -47.19 -72.07 -31.34
N SER A 593 -47.98 -71.13 -31.86
CA SER A 593 -49.13 -71.43 -32.72
C SER A 593 -48.75 -71.84 -34.15
N GLU A 594 -47.62 -71.38 -34.70
CA GLU A 594 -47.16 -71.80 -36.04
C GLU A 594 -46.42 -73.15 -36.05
N ARG A 595 -45.92 -73.63 -34.90
CA ARG A 595 -45.26 -74.94 -34.80
C ARG A 595 -46.20 -76.12 -34.56
N LYS A 596 -47.50 -75.88 -34.32
CA LYS A 596 -48.50 -76.95 -34.13
C LYS A 596 -49.28 -77.33 -35.39
N ASN A 597 -48.99 -76.68 -36.53
CA ASN A 597 -49.58 -76.98 -37.85
C ASN A 597 -48.56 -77.51 -38.88
N LYS A 598 -47.37 -77.91 -38.44
CA LYS A 598 -46.42 -78.71 -39.23
C LYS A 598 -45.93 -79.86 -38.36
N ASN A 599 -46.29 -81.09 -38.77
CA ASN A 599 -46.11 -82.41 -38.15
C ASN A 599 -47.34 -82.85 -37.31
N LEU A 600 -48.22 -83.80 -37.67
CA LEU A 600 -48.25 -84.89 -38.66
C LEU A 600 -46.97 -85.72 -38.81
#